data_AF-A0A1B7VVX7-F1
#
_entry.id   AF-A0A1B7VVX7-F1
#
_cell.length_a   1.000
_cell.length_b   1.000
_cell.length_c   1.000
_cell.angle_alpha   90.00
_cell.angle_beta   90.00
_cell.angle_gamma   90.00
#
_symmetry.space_group_name_H-M   'P 1'
#
loop_
_entity.id
_entity.type
_entity.pdbx_description
1 polymer ?
#
loop_
_entity_poly.entity_id
_entity_poly.type
_entity_poly.pdbx_seq_one_letter_code
_entity_poly.pdbx_strand_id
1 'polypeptide(L)'
;MNALCFHHSLVNKKIPILVDSNDLNYYFQKQGYQTILFDDYDFASQQLAFAVISDYSYHDRLMQLSRTSKSTIIHLLAVRYDINPQIIAYSFEQLLSCNLTQVLELRAKTYEQIAEVEDELYLSDHRGTKLKCLLSESLEVINTEDELEPGSFYSISEMLESGIVNIQSDKSSFSLDGTFCFDGIIYACANPQVRERHQNALTYLLEKVNSSQEKYIHIKDNTINHLILDGKDETSILMEMDYGLERNLSFTEIGFGCNKNIEKNLNWQINSIMNQGVYGTHIGIGMAQKSPYIDFISQSIKII
;
A
#
# COMPACT_ATOMS: atom_id res chain seq x y z
N MET A 1 11.37 20.54 3.51
CA MET A 1 11.57 19.52 4.57
C MET A 1 11.45 18.17 3.89
N ASN A 2 12.21 17.14 4.26
CA ASN A 2 12.14 15.84 3.59
C ASN A 2 11.44 14.77 4.45
N ALA A 3 11.15 13.62 3.86
CA ALA A 3 10.50 12.48 4.51
C ALA A 3 11.25 12.01 5.76
N LEU A 4 12.59 12.05 5.77
CA LEU A 4 13.41 11.72 6.94
C LEU A 4 13.18 12.67 8.12
N CYS A 5 13.14 13.98 7.86
CA CYS A 5 12.82 14.97 8.88
C CYS A 5 11.42 14.78 9.45
N PHE A 6 10.44 14.43 8.60
CA PHE A 6 9.10 14.07 9.05
C PHE A 6 9.14 12.87 10.00
N HIS A 7 9.72 11.74 9.59
CA HIS A 7 9.73 10.52 10.38
C HIS A 7 10.46 10.71 11.70
N HIS A 8 11.61 11.38 11.67
CA HIS A 8 12.32 11.76 12.89
C HIS A 8 11.45 12.62 13.82
N SER A 9 10.71 13.59 13.27
CA SER A 9 9.82 14.45 14.05
C SER A 9 8.61 13.68 14.60
N LEU A 10 8.05 12.73 13.84
CA LEU A 10 6.98 11.84 14.28
C LEU A 10 7.45 10.99 15.46
N VAL A 11 8.55 10.24 15.31
CA VAL A 11 9.11 9.38 16.37
C VAL A 11 9.41 10.17 17.65
N ASN A 12 9.87 11.42 17.51
CA ASN A 12 10.16 12.30 18.63
C ASN A 12 8.95 13.14 19.11
N LYS A 13 7.74 12.86 18.60
CA LYS A 13 6.49 13.50 19.02
C LYS A 13 6.47 15.02 18.85
N LYS A 14 7.18 15.51 17.82
CA LYS A 14 7.35 16.94 17.51
C LYS A 14 6.35 17.48 16.49
N ILE A 15 5.53 16.60 15.92
CA ILE A 15 4.48 16.98 14.96
C ILE A 15 3.12 16.56 15.52
N PRO A 16 2.07 17.36 15.28
CA PRO A 16 0.73 17.00 15.71
C PRO A 16 0.20 15.82 14.87
N ILE A 17 -0.58 14.96 15.53
CA ILE A 17 -1.36 13.92 14.86
C ILE A 17 -2.80 14.40 14.72
N LEU A 18 -3.22 14.54 13.47
CA LEU A 18 -4.60 14.82 13.09
C LEU A 18 -5.40 13.52 13.13
N VAL A 19 -6.53 13.52 13.84
CA VAL A 19 -7.41 12.35 13.98
C VAL A 19 -8.86 12.72 13.77
N ASP A 20 -9.67 11.76 13.30
CA ASP A 20 -11.09 11.97 12.99
C ASP A 20 -12.06 11.39 14.04
N SER A 21 -11.54 10.80 15.11
CA SER A 21 -12.35 10.23 16.19
C SER A 21 -11.76 10.46 17.58
N ASN A 22 -12.63 10.49 18.58
CA ASN A 22 -12.26 10.62 19.99
C ASN A 22 -11.45 9.41 20.50
N ASP A 23 -11.72 8.22 19.97
CA ASP A 23 -10.99 7.01 20.36
C ASP A 23 -9.53 7.05 19.90
N LEU A 24 -9.28 7.48 18.65
CA LEU A 24 -7.93 7.72 18.15
C LEU A 24 -7.26 8.86 18.91
N ASN A 25 -7.97 9.96 19.16
CA ASN A 25 -7.47 11.07 19.96
C ASN A 25 -6.96 10.59 21.33
N TYR A 26 -7.78 9.80 22.04
CA TYR A 26 -7.42 9.24 23.32
C TYR A 26 -6.23 8.28 23.24
N TYR A 27 -6.19 7.41 22.23
CA TYR A 27 -5.09 6.48 22.01
C TYR A 27 -3.75 7.22 21.83
N PHE A 28 -3.67 8.19 20.91
CA PHE A 28 -2.42 8.90 20.63
C PHE A 28 -2.00 9.82 21.78
N GLN A 29 -2.94 10.46 22.49
CA GLN A 29 -2.63 11.22 23.71
C GLN A 29 -2.05 10.34 24.82
N LYS A 30 -2.57 9.12 25.01
CA LYS A 30 -1.98 8.15 25.95
C LYS A 30 -0.56 7.76 25.59
N GLN A 31 -0.25 7.73 24.29
CA GLN A 31 1.11 7.51 23.79
C GLN A 31 1.99 8.78 23.88
N GLY A 32 1.46 9.89 24.37
CA GLY A 32 2.17 11.16 24.59
C GLY A 32 2.31 12.03 23.35
N TYR A 33 1.53 11.78 22.30
CA TYR A 33 1.50 12.63 21.11
C TYR A 33 0.58 13.83 21.33
N GLN A 34 0.94 14.97 20.76
CA GLN A 34 0.00 16.05 20.55
C GLN A 34 -0.99 15.63 19.46
N THR A 35 -2.28 15.71 19.76
CA THR A 35 -3.36 15.38 18.84
C THR A 35 -4.25 16.59 18.60
N ILE A 36 -4.82 16.65 17.40
CA ILE A 36 -5.81 17.66 17.01
C ILE A 36 -6.94 16.92 16.30
N LEU A 37 -8.20 17.22 16.64
CA LEU A 37 -9.34 16.68 15.91
C LEU A 37 -9.39 17.29 14.51
N PHE A 38 -9.82 16.51 13.52
CA PHE A 38 -9.86 16.93 12.11
C PHE A 38 -10.54 18.28 11.91
N ASP A 39 -11.68 18.48 12.56
CA ASP A 39 -12.49 19.69 12.45
C ASP A 39 -11.86 20.93 13.10
N ASP A 40 -10.91 20.73 14.03
CA ASP A 40 -10.26 21.81 14.77
C ASP A 40 -8.91 22.22 14.14
N TYR A 41 -8.44 21.51 13.11
CA TYR A 41 -7.15 21.77 12.50
C TYR A 41 -7.22 22.88 11.45
N ASP A 42 -6.31 23.86 11.56
CA ASP A 42 -6.14 24.92 10.57
C ASP A 42 -5.28 24.45 9.39
N PHE A 43 -5.94 24.02 8.31
CA PHE A 43 -5.29 23.62 7.05
C PHE A 43 -4.65 24.79 6.28
N ALA A 44 -4.84 26.05 6.70
CA ALA A 44 -4.17 27.20 6.14
C ALA A 44 -2.86 27.57 6.89
N SER A 45 -2.55 26.88 7.99
CA SER A 45 -1.45 27.21 8.90
C SER A 45 -0.03 27.00 8.34
N GLN A 46 0.11 26.35 7.18
CA GLN A 46 1.41 26.00 6.57
C GLN A 46 2.26 25.06 7.43
N GLN A 47 1.63 24.33 8.35
CA GLN A 47 2.32 23.38 9.21
C GLN A 47 2.37 21.99 8.58
N LEU A 48 3.29 21.17 9.09
CA LEU A 48 3.28 19.73 8.86
C LEU A 48 2.38 19.06 9.90
N ALA A 49 1.53 18.14 9.45
CA ALA A 49 0.83 17.22 10.35
C ALA A 49 0.84 15.79 9.82
N PHE A 50 0.71 14.83 10.74
CA PHE A 50 0.47 13.44 10.40
C PHE A 50 -1.02 13.13 10.60
N ALA A 51 -1.73 12.70 9.56
CA ALA A 51 -3.15 12.40 9.64
C ALA A 51 -3.41 10.89 9.73
N VAL A 52 -4.25 10.48 10.68
CA VAL A 52 -4.76 9.11 10.81
C VAL A 52 -6.27 9.16 10.64
N ILE A 53 -6.76 8.66 9.51
CA ILE A 53 -8.16 8.76 9.11
C ILE A 53 -8.80 7.37 9.12
N SER A 54 -9.85 7.22 9.89
CA SER A 54 -10.62 5.99 10.11
C SER A 54 -12.07 6.06 9.59
N ASP A 55 -12.53 7.22 9.11
CA ASP A 55 -13.89 7.42 8.60
C ASP A 55 -13.93 7.97 7.15
N TYR A 56 -14.89 7.47 6.36
CA TYR A 56 -14.98 7.79 4.92
C TYR A 56 -15.32 9.25 4.64
N SER A 57 -16.13 9.89 5.50
CA SER A 57 -16.48 11.30 5.31
C SER A 57 -15.26 12.22 5.49
N TYR A 58 -14.37 11.88 6.43
CA TYR A 58 -13.12 12.60 6.65
C TYR A 58 -12.07 12.28 5.59
N HIS A 59 -12.05 11.06 5.06
CA HIS A 59 -11.25 10.72 3.89
C HIS A 59 -11.61 11.61 2.69
N ASP A 60 -12.89 11.70 2.35
CA ASP A 60 -13.35 12.50 1.21
C ASP A 60 -13.03 13.99 1.41
N ARG A 61 -13.20 14.50 2.63
CA ARG A 61 -12.81 15.87 3.00
C ARG A 61 -11.30 16.08 2.88
N LEU A 62 -10.47 15.15 3.35
CA LEU A 62 -9.02 15.22 3.20
C LEU A 62 -8.61 15.26 1.72
N MET A 63 -9.23 14.44 0.88
CA MET A 63 -8.97 14.42 -0.57
C MET A 63 -9.44 15.69 -1.29
N GLN A 64 -10.47 16.37 -0.78
CA GLN A 64 -10.85 17.70 -1.30
C GLN A 64 -9.85 18.76 -0.86
N LEU A 65 -9.41 18.72 0.40
CA LEU A 65 -8.46 19.67 0.98
C LEU A 65 -7.07 19.59 0.37
N SER A 66 -6.65 18.44 -0.17
CA SER A 66 -5.34 18.31 -0.86
C SER A 66 -5.17 19.28 -2.03
N ARG A 67 -6.27 19.85 -2.56
CA ARG A 67 -6.26 20.83 -3.66
C ARG A 67 -6.12 22.28 -3.19
N THR A 68 -6.34 22.56 -1.91
CA THR A 68 -6.49 23.94 -1.41
C THR A 68 -5.74 24.21 -0.10
N SER A 69 -5.35 23.17 0.63
CA SER A 69 -4.59 23.27 1.87
C SER A 69 -3.25 23.96 1.64
N LYS A 70 -2.79 24.71 2.64
CA LYS A 70 -1.41 25.23 2.69
C LYS A 70 -0.52 24.41 3.60
N SER A 71 -1.11 23.63 4.51
CA SER A 71 -0.41 22.65 5.33
C SER A 71 0.00 21.44 4.50
N THR A 72 1.19 20.91 4.77
CA THR A 72 1.68 19.65 4.23
C THR A 72 1.17 18.51 5.11
N ILE A 73 0.55 17.50 4.53
CA ILE A 73 -0.05 16.40 5.28
C ILE A 73 0.57 15.08 4.82
N ILE A 74 1.02 14.27 5.78
CA ILE A 74 1.35 12.86 5.52
C ILE A 74 0.27 12.03 6.20
N HIS A 75 -0.31 11.06 5.49
CA HIS A 75 -1.48 10.36 5.99
C HIS A 75 -1.35 8.84 6.00
N LEU A 76 -1.97 8.25 7.02
CA LEU A 76 -2.29 6.84 7.14
C LEU A 76 -3.82 6.71 7.04
N LEU A 77 -4.30 6.23 5.89
CA LEU A 77 -5.73 6.09 5.60
C LEU A 77 -6.25 4.72 6.03
N ALA A 78 -6.37 4.50 7.34
CA ALA A 78 -6.89 3.26 7.92
C ALA A 78 -8.29 2.90 7.39
N VAL A 79 -9.11 3.92 7.12
CA VAL A 79 -10.43 3.81 6.49
C VAL A 79 -10.46 2.98 5.21
N ARG A 80 -9.36 2.95 4.43
CA ARG A 80 -9.27 2.12 3.22
C ARG A 80 -9.04 0.65 3.54
N TYR A 81 -8.49 0.33 4.70
CA TYR A 81 -8.03 -1.02 5.07
C TYR A 81 -8.88 -1.59 6.20
N ASP A 82 -8.43 -1.47 7.45
CA ASP A 82 -9.17 -1.88 8.64
C ASP A 82 -9.21 -0.74 9.66
N ILE A 83 -10.42 -0.40 10.09
CA ILE A 83 -10.69 0.72 11.01
C ILE A 83 -10.64 0.30 12.48
N ASN A 84 -10.40 -0.99 12.77
CA ASN A 84 -10.27 -1.47 14.13
C ASN A 84 -9.10 -0.73 14.82
N PRO A 85 -9.33 -0.09 15.99
CA PRO A 85 -8.29 0.66 16.69
C PRO A 85 -7.01 -0.12 16.98
N GLN A 86 -7.10 -1.44 17.21
CA GLN A 86 -5.93 -2.29 17.43
C GLN A 86 -5.09 -2.46 16.15
N ILE A 87 -5.73 -2.48 14.99
CA ILE A 87 -5.05 -2.58 13.69
C ILE A 87 -4.46 -1.23 13.28
N ILE A 88 -5.13 -0.13 13.62
CA ILE A 88 -4.56 1.22 13.47
C ILE A 88 -3.31 1.38 14.35
N ALA A 89 -3.39 0.92 15.61
CA ALA A 89 -2.25 0.89 16.52
C ALA A 89 -1.10 0.04 15.96
N TYR A 90 -1.39 -1.17 15.46
CA TYR A 90 -0.41 -2.03 14.79
C TYR A 90 0.27 -1.30 13.62
N SER A 91 -0.51 -0.69 12.73
CA SER A 91 0.00 0.06 11.58
C SER A 91 0.92 1.21 12.04
N PHE A 92 0.50 1.95 13.05
CA PHE A 92 1.31 3.02 13.60
C PHE A 92 2.61 2.52 14.23
N GLU A 93 2.58 1.42 14.98
CA GLU A 93 3.78 0.80 15.56
C GLU A 93 4.77 0.33 14.48
N GLN A 94 4.27 -0.26 13.38
CA GLN A 94 5.12 -0.62 12.24
C GLN A 94 5.81 0.61 11.65
N LEU A 95 5.08 1.73 11.49
CA LEU A 95 5.65 3.00 11.02
C LEU A 95 6.75 3.51 11.96
N LEU A 96 6.53 3.48 13.27
CA LEU A 96 7.53 3.93 14.25
C LEU A 96 8.79 3.04 14.26
N SER A 97 8.65 1.74 13.96
CA SER A 97 9.78 0.80 13.89
C SER A 97 10.57 0.87 12.57
N CYS A 98 10.04 1.57 11.57
CA CYS A 98 10.67 1.76 10.28
C CYS A 98 12.01 2.48 10.41
N ASN A 99 13.04 2.00 9.71
CA ASN A 99 14.26 2.78 9.48
C ASN A 99 14.12 3.50 8.13
N LEU A 100 13.52 4.68 8.15
CA LEU A 100 13.18 5.38 6.91
C LEU A 100 14.42 5.73 6.07
N THR A 101 15.59 5.96 6.69
CA THR A 101 16.84 6.17 5.94
C THR A 101 17.16 4.98 5.04
N GLN A 102 17.15 3.77 5.60
CA GLN A 102 17.41 2.55 4.83
C GLN A 102 16.33 2.27 3.77
N VAL A 103 15.08 2.62 4.09
CA VAL A 103 13.95 2.47 3.16
C VAL A 103 14.13 3.37 1.95
N LEU A 104 14.43 4.67 2.14
CA LEU A 104 14.60 5.61 1.03
C LEU A 104 15.86 5.29 0.20
N GLU A 105 16.96 4.89 0.84
CA GLU A 105 18.17 4.42 0.15
C GLU A 105 17.88 3.21 -0.75
N LEU A 106 17.14 2.23 -0.23
CA LEU A 106 16.77 1.04 -0.99
C LEU A 106 15.78 1.39 -2.12
N ARG A 107 14.82 2.27 -1.85
CA ARG A 107 13.85 2.75 -2.83
C ARG A 107 14.54 3.42 -4.01
N ALA A 108 15.45 4.36 -3.75
CA ALA A 108 16.24 5.01 -4.79
C ALA A 108 17.02 3.99 -5.62
N LYS A 109 17.71 3.05 -4.95
CA LYS A 109 18.46 1.99 -5.62
C LYS A 109 17.56 1.08 -6.48
N THR A 110 16.35 0.78 -6.04
CA THR A 110 15.43 -0.06 -6.80
C THR A 110 14.92 0.67 -8.05
N TYR A 111 14.60 1.96 -7.95
CA TYR A 111 14.27 2.75 -9.15
C TYR A 111 15.47 2.85 -10.12
N GLU A 112 16.70 3.02 -9.62
CA GLU A 112 17.91 2.97 -10.45
C GLU A 112 18.03 1.63 -11.18
N GLN A 113 17.85 0.51 -10.49
CA GLN A 113 17.88 -0.83 -11.10
C GLN A 113 16.81 -1.00 -12.18
N ILE A 114 15.60 -0.48 -11.97
CA ILE A 114 14.52 -0.51 -12.97
C ILE A 114 14.90 0.33 -14.19
N ALA A 115 15.48 1.52 -13.98
CA ALA A 115 15.86 2.44 -15.05
C ALA A 115 17.07 1.97 -15.88
N GLU A 116 17.91 1.09 -15.33
CA GLU A 116 19.05 0.49 -16.04
C GLU A 116 18.65 -0.67 -16.97
N VAL A 117 17.42 -1.19 -16.84
CA VAL A 117 16.90 -2.28 -17.68
C VAL A 117 16.25 -1.68 -18.92
N GLU A 118 16.59 -2.21 -20.10
CA GLU A 118 16.05 -1.71 -21.38
C GLU A 118 14.56 -2.07 -21.54
N ASP A 119 14.22 -3.37 -21.58
CA ASP A 119 12.84 -3.80 -21.90
C ASP A 119 12.25 -4.80 -20.91
N GLU A 120 13.08 -5.58 -20.21
CA GLU A 120 12.61 -6.77 -19.48
C GLU A 120 13.26 -6.91 -18.10
N LEU A 121 12.43 -6.85 -17.06
CA LEU A 121 12.81 -7.11 -15.69
C LEU A 121 12.44 -8.55 -15.31
N TYR A 122 13.40 -9.31 -14.78
CA TYR A 122 13.18 -10.67 -14.33
C TYR A 122 13.16 -10.73 -12.80
N LEU A 123 12.16 -11.41 -12.26
CA LEU A 123 12.02 -11.60 -10.83
C LEU A 123 11.92 -13.09 -10.49
N SER A 124 12.63 -13.49 -9.43
CA SER A 124 12.60 -14.88 -8.96
C SER A 124 12.81 -15.01 -7.46
N ASP A 125 12.51 -16.21 -6.96
CA ASP A 125 12.85 -16.61 -5.61
C ASP A 125 13.06 -18.14 -5.52
N HIS A 126 13.37 -18.61 -4.32
CA HIS A 126 13.61 -20.03 -4.04
C HIS A 126 12.32 -20.88 -4.05
N ARG A 127 11.14 -20.27 -4.10
CA ARG A 127 9.82 -20.94 -4.10
C ARG A 127 9.33 -21.29 -5.50
N GLY A 128 10.11 -20.95 -6.52
CA GLY A 128 9.75 -21.22 -7.92
C GLY A 128 9.08 -20.04 -8.63
N THR A 129 9.07 -18.85 -8.03
CA THR A 129 8.69 -17.62 -8.75
C THR A 129 9.58 -17.47 -9.98
N LYS A 130 8.93 -17.26 -11.12
CA LYS A 130 9.57 -16.89 -12.38
C LYS A 130 8.65 -15.89 -13.04
N LEU A 131 8.91 -14.62 -12.79
CA LEU A 131 8.10 -13.54 -13.32
C LEU A 131 8.94 -12.75 -14.32
N LYS A 132 8.39 -12.60 -15.52
CA LYS A 132 8.87 -11.66 -16.52
C LYS A 132 7.99 -10.42 -16.46
N CYS A 133 8.61 -9.26 -16.29
CA CYS A 133 7.96 -7.96 -16.34
C CYS A 133 8.50 -7.23 -17.56
N LEU A 134 7.64 -7.07 -18.57
CA LEU A 134 7.91 -6.21 -19.73
C LEU A 134 7.67 -4.76 -19.31
N LEU A 135 8.66 -3.91 -19.51
CA LEU A 135 8.59 -2.48 -19.22
C LEU A 135 8.30 -1.70 -20.50
N SER A 136 7.54 -0.61 -20.36
CA SER A 136 7.33 0.36 -21.44
C SER A 136 8.42 1.42 -21.41
N GLU A 137 8.66 2.09 -22.54
CA GLU A 137 9.65 3.17 -22.64
C GLU A 137 9.39 4.32 -21.64
N SER A 138 8.12 4.53 -21.29
CA SER A 138 7.69 5.51 -20.29
C SER A 138 7.01 4.79 -19.14
N LEU A 139 7.51 5.01 -17.93
CA LEU A 139 6.97 4.41 -16.72
C LEU A 139 6.15 5.43 -15.93
N GLU A 140 4.95 5.02 -15.54
CA GLU A 140 4.15 5.72 -14.53
C GLU A 140 4.56 5.17 -13.16
N VAL A 141 5.10 6.04 -12.30
CA VAL A 141 5.63 5.66 -10.98
C VAL A 141 4.87 6.39 -9.88
N ILE A 142 4.74 5.74 -8.72
CA ILE A 142 3.92 6.22 -7.61
C ILE A 142 4.49 7.52 -7.01
N ASN A 143 5.74 7.45 -6.55
CA ASN A 143 6.47 8.59 -6.00
C ASN A 143 7.97 8.24 -5.99
N THR A 144 8.80 9.15 -6.49
CA THR A 144 10.27 9.03 -6.51
C THR A 144 10.96 10.06 -5.62
N GLU A 145 10.22 11.02 -5.08
CA GLU A 145 10.77 12.17 -4.37
C GLU A 145 10.84 11.89 -2.86
N ASP A 146 11.91 12.38 -2.24
CA ASP A 146 12.08 12.39 -0.78
C ASP A 146 11.67 13.74 -0.16
N GLU A 147 11.61 14.79 -0.98
CA GLU A 147 11.25 16.13 -0.55
C GLU A 147 9.74 16.25 -0.38
N LEU A 148 9.33 16.93 0.69
CA LEU A 148 7.94 17.20 0.97
C LEU A 148 7.65 18.65 0.59
N GLU A 149 6.85 18.82 -0.45
CA GLU A 149 6.43 20.10 -0.94
C GLU A 149 5.42 20.77 0.03
N PRO A 150 5.55 22.09 0.27
CA PRO A 150 4.57 22.84 1.03
C PRO A 150 3.15 22.73 0.44
N GLY A 151 2.17 22.36 1.26
CA GLY A 151 0.77 22.22 0.84
C GLY A 151 0.41 20.88 0.19
N SER A 152 1.40 20.03 -0.09
CA SER A 152 1.19 18.72 -0.71
C SER A 152 0.81 17.65 0.31
N PHE A 153 0.05 16.65 -0.16
CA PHE A 153 -0.46 15.54 0.65
C PHE A 153 0.19 14.26 0.16
N TYR A 154 0.69 13.45 1.09
CA TYR A 154 1.44 12.22 0.79
C TYR A 154 0.86 11.04 1.56
N SER A 155 0.78 9.88 0.91
CA SER A 155 0.52 8.64 1.62
C SER A 155 1.80 8.13 2.26
N ILE A 156 1.71 7.60 3.48
CA ILE A 156 2.87 6.96 4.10
C ILE A 156 3.35 5.75 3.30
N SER A 157 2.46 5.03 2.61
CA SER A 157 2.81 3.85 1.80
C SER A 157 3.75 4.19 0.64
N GLU A 158 3.55 5.35 0.00
CA GLU A 158 4.34 5.82 -1.15
C GLU A 158 5.81 6.05 -0.79
N MET A 159 6.12 6.23 0.49
CA MET A 159 7.48 6.40 0.99
C MET A 159 8.18 5.06 1.27
N LEU A 160 7.43 3.96 1.31
CA LEU A 160 7.91 2.66 1.77
C LEU A 160 8.19 1.68 0.63
N GLU A 161 7.95 2.08 -0.61
CA GLU A 161 8.08 1.22 -1.78
C GLU A 161 8.60 1.98 -3.00
N SER A 162 9.16 1.23 -3.96
CA SER A 162 9.28 1.70 -5.34
C SER A 162 8.15 1.06 -6.13
N GLY A 163 7.27 1.85 -6.75
CA GLY A 163 6.07 1.33 -7.40
C GLY A 163 5.94 1.80 -8.85
N ILE A 164 5.61 0.87 -9.74
CA ILE A 164 5.24 1.11 -11.13
C ILE A 164 3.77 0.77 -11.28
N VAL A 165 3.00 1.66 -11.93
CA VAL A 165 1.55 1.54 -12.05
C VAL A 165 1.09 1.59 -13.51
N ASN A 166 -0.09 1.03 -13.75
CA ASN A 166 -0.78 1.05 -15.04
C ASN A 166 -2.04 1.94 -14.93
N ILE A 167 -1.88 3.27 -15.00
CA ILE A 167 -2.98 4.24 -14.87
C ILE A 167 -3.70 4.40 -16.21
N GLN A 168 -2.96 4.69 -17.29
CA GLN A 168 -3.56 5.04 -18.58
C GLN A 168 -4.25 3.84 -19.24
N SER A 169 -3.64 2.66 -19.17
CA SER A 169 -4.18 1.41 -19.69
C SER A 169 -3.62 0.21 -18.92
N ASP A 170 -4.22 -0.95 -19.12
CA ASP A 170 -3.86 -2.22 -18.47
C ASP A 170 -2.39 -2.62 -18.66
N LYS A 171 -1.64 -1.99 -19.59
CA LYS A 171 -0.21 -2.22 -19.85
C LYS A 171 0.50 -0.93 -20.26
N SER A 172 0.16 0.17 -19.60
CA SER A 172 0.71 1.50 -19.92
C SER A 172 2.18 1.67 -19.52
N SER A 173 2.59 1.01 -18.44
CA SER A 173 3.97 1.02 -17.94
C SER A 173 4.58 -0.37 -17.92
N PHE A 174 3.79 -1.40 -17.59
CA PHE A 174 4.31 -2.76 -17.47
C PHE A 174 3.30 -3.84 -17.87
N SER A 175 3.82 -5.04 -18.19
CA SER A 175 3.03 -6.27 -18.36
C SER A 175 3.74 -7.45 -17.71
N LEU A 176 3.00 -8.28 -16.98
CA LEU A 176 3.53 -9.44 -16.28
C LEU A 176 3.18 -10.76 -16.98
N ASP A 177 4.12 -11.70 -16.98
CA ASP A 177 3.92 -13.09 -17.40
C ASP A 177 4.72 -14.06 -16.51
N GLY A 178 4.10 -15.18 -16.13
CA GLY A 178 4.78 -16.26 -15.39
C GLY A 178 4.09 -16.67 -14.10
N THR A 179 4.89 -16.99 -13.08
CA THR A 179 4.37 -17.44 -11.77
C THR A 179 4.89 -16.54 -10.65
N PHE A 180 3.98 -16.11 -9.78
CA PHE A 180 4.26 -15.28 -8.61
C PHE A 180 3.87 -16.00 -7.32
N CYS A 181 4.85 -16.45 -6.52
CA CYS A 181 4.60 -17.02 -5.19
C CYS A 181 4.51 -15.90 -4.15
N PHE A 182 3.60 -15.99 -3.19
CA PHE A 182 3.37 -14.90 -2.23
C PHE A 182 3.25 -15.38 -0.77
N ASP A 183 3.33 -14.44 0.17
CA ASP A 183 3.29 -14.69 1.62
C ASP A 183 1.94 -14.32 2.22
N GLY A 184 1.34 -13.23 1.75
CA GLY A 184 0.02 -12.80 2.19
C GLY A 184 -0.60 -11.79 1.23
N ILE A 185 -1.75 -11.26 1.65
CA ILE A 185 -2.44 -10.20 0.92
C ILE A 185 -2.80 -9.05 1.86
N ILE A 186 -3.00 -7.88 1.27
CA ILE A 186 -3.80 -6.81 1.86
C ILE A 186 -4.87 -6.38 0.86
N TYR A 187 -5.91 -5.70 1.34
CA TYR A 187 -6.93 -5.14 0.48
C TYR A 187 -7.38 -3.76 0.93
N ALA A 188 -7.70 -2.90 -0.04
CA ALA A 188 -8.22 -1.57 0.16
C ALA A 188 -9.59 -1.37 -0.50
N CYS A 189 -10.49 -0.67 0.19
CA CYS A 189 -11.76 -0.16 -0.32
C CYS A 189 -11.87 1.33 0.02
N ALA A 190 -11.77 2.20 -0.98
CA ALA A 190 -11.90 3.65 -0.82
C ALA A 190 -13.36 4.12 -0.81
N ASN A 191 -14.31 3.23 -1.10
CA ASN A 191 -15.74 3.48 -1.07
C ASN A 191 -16.44 2.52 -0.09
N PRO A 192 -17.27 3.02 0.85
CA PRO A 192 -17.98 2.17 1.81
C PRO A 192 -18.92 1.16 1.15
N GLN A 193 -19.53 1.49 0.01
CA GLN A 193 -20.43 0.58 -0.72
C GLN A 193 -19.67 -0.58 -1.36
N VAL A 194 -18.43 -0.34 -1.81
CA VAL A 194 -17.54 -1.39 -2.33
C VAL A 194 -17.14 -2.32 -1.20
N ARG A 195 -16.76 -1.77 -0.04
CA ARG A 195 -16.46 -2.55 1.16
C ARG A 195 -17.64 -3.44 1.56
N GLU A 196 -18.82 -2.85 1.76
CA GLU A 196 -20.02 -3.57 2.22
C GLU A 196 -20.37 -4.74 1.28
N ARG A 197 -20.32 -4.51 -0.03
CA ARG A 197 -20.65 -5.51 -1.05
C ARG A 197 -19.69 -6.70 -1.05
N HIS A 198 -18.39 -6.44 -0.84
CA HIS A 198 -17.33 -7.44 -1.01
C HIS A 198 -16.74 -7.95 0.32
N GLN A 199 -17.20 -7.46 1.47
CA GLN A 199 -16.60 -7.74 2.78
C GLN A 199 -16.49 -9.24 3.06
N ASN A 200 -17.53 -10.03 2.79
CA ASN A 200 -17.51 -11.47 3.03
C ASN A 200 -16.49 -12.19 2.15
N ALA A 201 -16.43 -11.83 0.86
CA ALA A 201 -15.47 -12.41 -0.07
C ALA A 201 -14.03 -12.03 0.29
N LEU A 202 -13.80 -10.78 0.70
CA LEU A 202 -12.49 -10.30 1.14
C LEU A 202 -12.03 -10.95 2.44
N THR A 203 -12.92 -11.08 3.43
CA THR A 203 -12.63 -11.81 4.67
C THR A 203 -12.32 -13.27 4.37
N TYR A 204 -13.15 -13.93 3.55
CA TYR A 204 -12.92 -15.32 3.15
C TYR A 204 -11.58 -15.49 2.44
N LEU A 205 -11.26 -14.64 1.47
CA LEU A 205 -10.00 -14.66 0.74
C LEU A 205 -8.79 -14.48 1.68
N LEU A 206 -8.86 -13.50 2.59
CA LEU A 206 -7.80 -13.24 3.57
C LEU A 206 -7.59 -14.46 4.46
N GLU A 207 -8.65 -15.04 5.03
CA GLU A 207 -8.58 -16.25 5.86
C GLU A 207 -7.99 -17.44 5.07
N LYS A 208 -8.43 -17.63 3.83
CA LYS A 208 -7.94 -18.70 2.94
C LYS A 208 -6.45 -18.59 2.69
N VAL A 209 -5.99 -17.43 2.19
CA VAL A 209 -4.57 -17.14 1.93
C VAL A 209 -3.71 -17.37 3.17
N ASN A 210 -4.22 -16.95 4.32
CA ASN A 210 -3.54 -17.05 5.60
C ASN A 210 -3.45 -18.47 6.14
N SER A 211 -4.44 -19.31 5.84
CA SER A 211 -4.43 -20.73 6.21
C SER A 211 -3.57 -21.59 5.28
N SER A 212 -3.29 -21.11 4.06
CA SER A 212 -2.57 -21.86 3.04
C SER A 212 -1.05 -21.81 3.17
N GLN A 213 -0.42 -22.95 2.89
CA GLN A 213 1.03 -23.12 2.93
C GLN A 213 1.65 -22.88 1.54
N GLU A 214 1.02 -23.43 0.51
CA GLU A 214 1.43 -23.20 -0.88
C GLU A 214 0.48 -22.20 -1.52
N LYS A 215 1.01 -21.07 -2.00
CA LYS A 215 0.19 -20.02 -2.60
C LYS A 215 0.95 -19.29 -3.71
N TYR A 216 0.35 -19.26 -4.88
CA TYR A 216 0.94 -18.61 -6.05
C TYR A 216 -0.11 -18.23 -7.08
N ILE A 217 0.28 -17.36 -7.99
CA ILE A 217 -0.55 -16.88 -9.09
C ILE A 217 0.12 -17.28 -10.40
N HIS A 218 -0.65 -17.84 -11.32
CA HIS A 218 -0.28 -17.91 -12.73
C HIS A 218 -0.79 -16.69 -13.46
N ILE A 219 0.14 -16.03 -14.14
CA ILE A 219 -0.06 -14.75 -14.80
C ILE A 219 0.20 -14.95 -16.27
N LYS A 220 -0.72 -14.45 -17.08
CA LYS A 220 -0.55 -14.38 -18.52
C LYS A 220 -1.06 -13.05 -19.03
N ASP A 221 -0.26 -12.39 -19.85
CA ASP A 221 -0.64 -11.17 -20.54
C ASP A 221 -1.18 -10.09 -19.56
N ASN A 222 -0.44 -9.90 -18.46
CA ASN A 222 -0.77 -9.00 -17.35
C ASN A 222 -2.06 -9.34 -16.56
N THR A 223 -2.63 -10.53 -16.72
CA THR A 223 -3.87 -10.92 -16.04
C THR A 223 -3.65 -12.14 -15.16
N ILE A 224 -4.35 -12.20 -14.02
CA ILE A 224 -4.45 -13.42 -13.21
C ILE A 224 -5.26 -14.46 -13.99
N ASN A 225 -4.62 -15.57 -14.34
CA ASN A 225 -5.30 -16.72 -14.92
C ASN A 225 -5.70 -17.73 -13.86
N HIS A 226 -4.80 -17.98 -12.89
CA HIS A 226 -5.05 -18.91 -11.79
C HIS A 226 -4.51 -18.35 -10.48
N LEU A 227 -5.34 -18.29 -9.44
CA LEU A 227 -4.93 -18.17 -8.05
C LEU A 227 -4.91 -19.58 -7.43
N ILE A 228 -3.73 -20.11 -7.14
CA ILE A 228 -3.59 -21.44 -6.56
C ILE A 228 -3.29 -21.34 -5.06
N LEU A 229 -4.13 -21.98 -4.24
CA LEU A 229 -3.96 -22.12 -2.80
C LEU A 229 -4.00 -23.61 -2.43
N ASP A 230 -2.90 -24.15 -1.90
CA ASP A 230 -2.68 -25.56 -1.56
C ASP A 230 -3.11 -26.52 -2.69
N GLY A 231 -2.70 -26.20 -3.92
CA GLY A 231 -2.97 -26.97 -5.13
C GLY A 231 -4.41 -26.84 -5.67
N LYS A 232 -5.25 -25.98 -5.08
CA LYS A 232 -6.62 -25.72 -5.57
C LYS A 232 -6.68 -24.37 -6.27
N ASP A 233 -7.37 -24.34 -7.40
CA ASP A 233 -7.68 -23.11 -8.12
C ASP A 233 -8.86 -22.39 -7.44
N GLU A 234 -8.56 -21.23 -6.88
CA GLU A 234 -9.47 -20.37 -6.12
C GLU A 234 -9.75 -19.05 -6.87
N THR A 235 -9.48 -19.00 -8.18
CA THR A 235 -9.65 -17.79 -9.01
C THR A 235 -11.09 -17.28 -9.02
N SER A 236 -12.08 -18.15 -8.83
CA SER A 236 -13.49 -17.76 -8.78
C SER A 236 -13.77 -16.75 -7.67
N ILE A 237 -13.06 -16.80 -6.54
CA ILE A 237 -13.20 -15.83 -5.44
C ILE A 237 -12.94 -14.40 -5.95
N LEU A 238 -11.94 -14.24 -6.81
CA LEU A 238 -11.62 -12.95 -7.43
C LEU A 238 -12.65 -12.58 -8.51
N MET A 239 -13.05 -13.54 -9.35
CA MET A 239 -14.02 -13.31 -10.43
C MET A 239 -15.43 -12.92 -9.95
N GLU A 240 -15.79 -13.29 -8.72
CA GLU A 240 -17.05 -12.89 -8.09
C GLU A 240 -17.07 -11.41 -7.65
N MET A 241 -15.91 -10.75 -7.59
CA MET A 241 -15.80 -9.34 -7.28
C MET A 241 -15.98 -8.47 -8.53
N ASP A 242 -16.36 -7.20 -8.35
CA ASP A 242 -16.73 -6.27 -9.44
C ASP A 242 -15.55 -5.75 -10.28
N TYR A 243 -14.50 -6.54 -10.46
CA TYR A 243 -13.35 -6.15 -11.28
C TYR A 243 -13.71 -5.88 -12.75
N GLY A 244 -14.80 -6.47 -13.23
CA GLY A 244 -15.35 -6.20 -14.57
C GLY A 244 -15.86 -4.77 -14.78
N LEU A 245 -15.97 -3.96 -13.72
CA LEU A 245 -16.27 -2.52 -13.85
C LEU A 245 -15.07 -1.69 -14.34
N GLU A 246 -13.88 -2.30 -14.45
CA GLU A 246 -12.66 -1.55 -14.78
C GLU A 246 -11.61 -2.38 -15.53
N ARG A 247 -10.72 -3.09 -14.81
CA ARG A 247 -9.51 -3.73 -15.35
C ARG A 247 -9.58 -5.27 -15.34
N ASN A 248 -10.73 -5.85 -14.98
CA ASN A 248 -10.82 -7.27 -14.64
C ASN A 248 -9.70 -7.66 -13.65
N LEU A 249 -9.09 -8.83 -13.83
CA LEU A 249 -7.97 -9.29 -13.00
C LEU A 249 -6.60 -8.85 -13.55
N SER A 250 -6.56 -7.75 -14.31
CA SER A 250 -5.30 -7.19 -14.81
C SER A 250 -4.54 -6.48 -13.70
N PHE A 251 -3.22 -6.63 -13.68
CA PHE A 251 -2.39 -5.95 -12.69
C PHE A 251 -2.29 -4.45 -12.98
N THR A 252 -2.60 -3.68 -11.95
CA THR A 252 -2.56 -2.21 -11.96
C THR A 252 -1.29 -1.67 -11.30
N GLU A 253 -0.61 -2.50 -10.51
CA GLU A 253 0.62 -2.14 -9.80
C GLU A 253 1.60 -3.32 -9.73
N ILE A 254 2.89 -3.01 -9.85
CA ILE A 254 3.98 -3.82 -9.31
C ILE A 254 4.82 -2.92 -8.41
N GLY A 255 5.02 -3.35 -7.16
CA GLY A 255 5.76 -2.58 -6.19
C GLY A 255 6.84 -3.40 -5.48
N PHE A 256 7.83 -2.69 -4.99
CA PHE A 256 9.00 -3.22 -4.31
C PHE A 256 9.07 -2.57 -2.93
N GLY A 257 8.47 -3.24 -1.94
CA GLY A 257 8.55 -2.79 -0.56
C GLY A 257 10.00 -2.74 -0.07
N CYS A 258 10.31 -1.73 0.73
CA CYS A 258 11.68 -1.37 1.11
C CYS A 258 11.92 -1.46 2.63
N ASN A 259 10.90 -1.78 3.42
CA ASN A 259 10.98 -1.84 4.87
C ASN A 259 11.34 -3.23 5.39
N LYS A 260 12.64 -3.44 5.65
CA LYS A 260 13.15 -4.70 6.23
C LYS A 260 12.84 -4.87 7.72
N ASN A 261 12.63 -3.77 8.44
CA ASN A 261 12.49 -3.83 9.90
C ASN A 261 11.20 -4.50 10.35
N ILE A 262 10.15 -4.41 9.53
CA ILE A 262 8.83 -4.92 9.88
C ILE A 262 8.67 -6.42 9.63
N GLU A 263 9.60 -7.05 8.89
CA GLU A 263 9.57 -8.50 8.58
C GLU A 263 9.40 -9.36 9.84
N LYS A 264 10.04 -8.97 10.95
CA LYS A 264 10.04 -9.75 12.20
C LYS A 264 8.71 -9.70 12.96
N ASN A 265 7.93 -8.67 12.74
CA ASN A 265 6.68 -8.40 13.45
C ASN A 265 5.47 -8.39 12.50
N LEU A 266 5.67 -8.91 11.28
CA LEU A 266 4.65 -8.95 10.26
C LEU A 266 3.57 -9.94 10.64
N ASN A 267 2.31 -9.53 10.53
CA ASN A 267 1.17 -10.38 10.77
C ASN A 267 0.22 -10.31 9.58
N TRP A 268 0.25 -11.36 8.76
CA TRP A 268 -0.60 -11.48 7.56
C TRP A 268 -2.10 -11.60 7.85
N GLN A 269 -2.50 -11.86 9.11
CA GLN A 269 -3.90 -11.80 9.52
C GLN A 269 -4.44 -10.37 9.61
N ILE A 270 -3.55 -9.38 9.68
CA ILE A 270 -3.91 -7.98 9.85
C ILE A 270 -3.89 -7.29 8.48
N ASN A 271 -5.04 -6.77 8.06
CA ASN A 271 -5.14 -5.95 6.86
C ASN A 271 -4.61 -4.52 7.13
N SER A 272 -3.29 -4.38 7.12
CA SER A 272 -2.57 -3.13 7.41
C SER A 272 -1.86 -2.62 6.17
N ILE A 273 -2.04 -1.33 5.86
CA ILE A 273 -1.30 -0.64 4.79
C ILE A 273 0.22 -0.74 4.94
N MET A 274 0.71 -0.89 6.17
CA MET A 274 2.15 -0.98 6.41
C MET A 274 2.73 -2.30 5.90
N ASN A 275 1.92 -3.35 5.75
CA ASN A 275 2.38 -4.63 5.25
C ASN A 275 2.78 -4.54 3.76
N GLN A 276 2.21 -3.61 2.99
CA GLN A 276 2.60 -3.34 1.60
C GLN A 276 4.08 -2.98 1.49
N GLY A 277 4.57 -2.16 2.43
CA GLY A 277 5.93 -1.66 2.43
C GLY A 277 6.98 -2.68 2.90
N VAL A 278 6.61 -3.92 3.26
CA VAL A 278 7.59 -4.92 3.72
C VAL A 278 8.58 -5.23 2.62
N TYR A 279 9.85 -5.44 2.99
CA TYR A 279 10.86 -5.78 2.01
C TYR A 279 10.49 -6.99 1.16
N GLY A 280 10.54 -6.81 -0.17
CA GLY A 280 10.12 -7.83 -1.13
C GLY A 280 9.49 -7.23 -2.39
N THR A 281 8.51 -7.93 -2.95
CA THR A 281 7.76 -7.51 -4.14
C THR A 281 6.28 -7.80 -3.92
N HIS A 282 5.42 -6.90 -4.38
CA HIS A 282 3.99 -7.12 -4.48
C HIS A 282 3.46 -6.78 -5.86
N ILE A 283 2.32 -7.37 -6.18
CA ILE A 283 1.57 -7.11 -7.41
C ILE A 283 0.11 -6.85 -7.04
N GLY A 284 -0.45 -5.78 -7.60
CA GLY A 284 -1.74 -5.25 -7.23
C GLY A 284 -2.77 -5.33 -8.35
N ILE A 285 -4.02 -5.64 -8.00
CA ILE A 285 -5.17 -5.62 -8.93
C ILE A 285 -6.28 -4.69 -8.42
N GLY A 286 -7.11 -4.21 -9.34
CA GLY A 286 -8.31 -3.42 -9.05
C GLY A 286 -8.03 -1.94 -8.86
N MET A 287 -9.09 -1.17 -8.54
CA MET A 287 -8.95 0.23 -8.13
C MET A 287 -9.95 0.52 -7.02
N ALA A 288 -9.44 0.82 -5.83
CA ALA A 288 -10.16 0.83 -4.54
C ALA A 288 -11.50 1.60 -4.52
N GLN A 289 -11.73 2.50 -5.48
CA GLN A 289 -12.95 3.30 -5.62
C GLN A 289 -14.15 2.52 -6.21
N LYS A 290 -13.90 1.59 -7.15
CA LYS A 290 -14.94 0.87 -7.90
C LYS A 290 -14.94 -0.64 -7.61
N SER A 291 -13.76 -1.21 -7.40
CA SER A 291 -13.56 -2.59 -6.96
C SER A 291 -12.67 -2.57 -5.71
N PRO A 292 -12.61 -3.66 -4.94
CA PRO A 292 -11.50 -3.83 -4.01
C PRO A 292 -10.18 -3.70 -4.76
N TYR A 293 -9.20 -3.09 -4.11
CA TYR A 293 -7.80 -3.15 -4.52
C TYR A 293 -7.11 -4.22 -3.69
N ILE A 294 -6.39 -5.15 -4.29
CA ILE A 294 -5.73 -6.26 -3.58
C ILE A 294 -4.27 -6.32 -4.00
N ASP A 295 -3.36 -6.28 -3.03
CA ASP A 295 -1.96 -6.61 -3.24
C ASP A 295 -1.67 -8.03 -2.80
N PHE A 296 -0.98 -8.77 -3.66
CA PHE A 296 -0.34 -10.04 -3.31
C PHE A 296 1.13 -9.77 -3.02
N ILE A 297 1.56 -10.04 -1.79
CA ILE A 297 2.86 -9.58 -1.28
C ILE A 297 3.77 -10.76 -1.00
N SER A 298 5.01 -10.68 -1.47
CA SER A 298 6.06 -11.67 -1.27
C SER A 298 7.29 -11.03 -0.63
N GLN A 299 7.81 -11.62 0.46
CA GLN A 299 9.02 -11.16 1.13
C GLN A 299 10.33 -11.68 0.49
N SER A 300 10.26 -12.71 -0.37
CA SER A 300 11.46 -13.38 -0.91
C SER A 300 11.80 -13.07 -2.37
N ILE A 301 10.83 -12.56 -3.14
CA ILE A 301 11.01 -12.20 -4.54
C ILE A 301 11.93 -10.99 -4.67
N LYS A 302 12.85 -11.08 -5.64
CA LYS A 302 13.82 -10.04 -5.97
C LYS A 302 14.00 -9.93 -7.47
N ILE A 303 14.43 -8.75 -7.91
CA ILE A 303 15.01 -8.52 -9.23
C ILE A 303 16.31 -9.33 -9.33
N ILE A 304 16.52 -10.03 -10.45
CA ILE A 304 17.72 -10.83 -10.73
C ILE A 304 18.52 -10.31 -11.92
#